data_AF-A0A371NUK8-F1
#
_entry.id   AF-A0A371NUK8-F1
#
_cell.length_a   1.000
_cell.length_b   1.000
_cell.length_c   1.000
_cell.angle_alpha   90.00
_cell.angle_beta   90.00
_cell.angle_gamma   90.00
#
_symmetry.space_group_name_H-M   'P 1'
#
loop_
_entity.id
_entity.type
_entity.pdbx_description
1 polymer ?
#
loop_
_entity_poly.entity_id
_entity_poly.type
_entity_poly.pdbx_seq_one_letter_code
_entity_poly.pdbx_strand_id
1 'polypeptide(L)'
;MAFTEQEFMRGALWAWLMFLILLPLMFATSLVPWSTDPKSAFGGFVWGLTIGGFALIFAAPVSLVVMALGTWPFRWVGRALQRVSSFAAHMLAYCALGVAFGIGAAFATACLSVPSGGVAVGFASGAAIPLGWAITARRALRDDRRPPSLRVDVDAAFEDRALDD
;
A
#
# COMPACT_ATOMS: atom_id res chain seq x y z
N MET A 1 -4.27 20.44 6.83
CA MET A 1 -4.54 19.38 5.84
C MET A 1 -5.76 18.62 6.26
N ALA A 2 -6.88 18.83 5.59
CA ALA A 2 -8.03 17.95 5.74
C ALA A 2 -7.80 16.78 4.80
N PHE A 3 -7.31 15.64 5.32
CA PHE A 3 -7.17 14.42 4.53
C PHE A 3 -8.57 13.98 4.11
N THR A 4 -8.90 14.11 2.83
CA THR A 4 -10.25 13.83 2.32
C THR A 4 -10.51 12.33 2.24
N GLU A 5 -11.77 11.92 2.19
CA GLU A 5 -12.14 10.51 2.01
C GLU A 5 -11.59 9.94 0.69
N GLN A 6 -11.59 10.75 -0.37
CA GLN A 6 -11.03 10.37 -1.67
C GLN A 6 -9.52 10.14 -1.58
N GLU A 7 -8.78 11.00 -0.87
CA GLU A 7 -7.35 10.79 -0.63
C GLU A 7 -7.09 9.54 0.19
N PHE A 8 -7.94 9.26 1.18
CA PHE A 8 -7.82 8.06 2.01
C PHE A 8 -8.03 6.78 1.18
N MET A 9 -9.08 6.74 0.34
CA MET A 9 -9.33 5.63 -0.59
C MET A 9 -8.19 5.46 -1.59
N ARG A 10 -7.67 6.56 -2.13
CA ARG A 10 -6.50 6.54 -3.02
C ARG A 10 -5.26 5.97 -2.32
N GLY A 11 -5.02 6.34 -1.07
CA GLY A 11 -3.95 5.79 -0.25
C GLY A 11 -4.08 4.29 -0.01
N ALA A 12 -5.30 3.83 0.31
CA ALA A 12 -5.61 2.41 0.46
C ALA A 12 -5.38 1.63 -0.84
N LEU A 13 -5.84 2.16 -1.98
CA LEU A 13 -5.63 1.55 -3.29
C LEU A 13 -4.14 1.45 -3.64
N TRP A 14 -3.36 2.52 -3.40
CA TRP A 14 -1.92 2.48 -3.60
C TRP A 14 -1.24 1.46 -2.69
N ALA A 15 -1.66 1.35 -1.42
CA ALA A 15 -1.13 0.33 -0.51
C ALA A 15 -1.46 -1.08 -1.03
N TRP A 16 -2.68 -1.33 -1.49
CA TRP A 16 -3.04 -2.61 -2.09
C TRP A 16 -2.23 -2.93 -3.35
N LEU A 17 -2.06 -1.96 -4.26
CA LEU A 17 -1.20 -2.13 -5.44
C LEU A 17 0.26 -2.41 -5.05
N MET A 18 0.79 -1.70 -4.05
CA MET A 18 2.13 -1.97 -3.52
C MET A 18 2.22 -3.39 -2.93
N PHE A 19 1.19 -3.86 -2.25
CA PHE A 19 1.13 -5.24 -1.75
C PHE A 19 1.19 -6.26 -2.89
N LEU A 20 0.39 -6.06 -3.96
CA LEU A 20 0.40 -6.96 -5.12
C LEU A 20 1.77 -7.01 -5.82
N ILE A 21 2.52 -5.91 -5.81
CA ILE A 21 3.87 -5.85 -6.39
C ILE A 21 4.91 -6.46 -5.44
N LEU A 22 4.85 -6.12 -4.15
CA LEU A 22 5.82 -6.56 -3.16
C LEU A 22 5.70 -8.04 -2.85
N LEU A 23 4.49 -8.62 -2.86
CA LEU A 23 4.29 -10.02 -2.55
C LEU A 23 5.14 -10.96 -3.44
N PRO A 24 5.03 -10.94 -4.78
CA PRO A 24 5.87 -11.79 -5.63
C PRO A 24 7.35 -11.44 -5.52
N LEU A 25 7.69 -10.17 -5.31
CA LEU A 25 9.08 -9.77 -5.10
C LEU A 25 9.66 -10.38 -3.83
N MET A 26 8.90 -10.42 -2.73
CA MET A 26 9.33 -11.04 -1.47
C MET A 26 9.48 -12.56 -1.61
N PHE A 27 8.60 -13.22 -2.37
CA PHE A 27 8.77 -14.64 -2.71
C PHE A 27 10.04 -14.87 -3.53
N ALA A 28 10.28 -14.05 -4.55
CA ALA A 28 11.46 -14.11 -5.39
C ALA A 28 12.76 -13.91 -4.60
N THR A 29 12.82 -12.88 -3.75
CA THR A 29 14.03 -12.58 -2.96
C THR A 29 14.24 -13.55 -1.81
N SER A 30 13.22 -14.26 -1.33
CA SER A 30 13.39 -15.26 -0.25
C SER A 30 14.13 -16.52 -0.71
N LEU A 31 14.14 -16.80 -2.02
CA LEU A 31 14.79 -17.99 -2.59
C LEU A 31 16.23 -17.73 -3.08
N VAL A 32 16.63 -16.47 -3.24
CA VAL A 32 17.96 -16.07 -3.74
C VAL A 32 19.12 -16.29 -2.75
N PRO A 33 19.00 -16.00 -1.44
CA PRO A 33 20.14 -15.99 -0.51
C PRO A 33 20.82 -17.34 -0.28
N TRP A 34 20.21 -18.43 -0.74
CA TRP A 34 20.68 -19.80 -0.49
C TRP A 34 21.67 -20.30 -1.56
N SER A 35 21.93 -19.53 -2.61
CA SER A 35 22.80 -19.92 -3.71
C SER A 35 24.07 -19.07 -3.79
N THR A 36 25.23 -19.74 -3.82
CA THR A 36 26.52 -19.10 -4.14
C THR A 36 26.80 -19.04 -5.64
N ASP A 37 26.05 -19.79 -6.46
CA ASP A 37 26.13 -19.78 -7.92
C ASP A 37 25.11 -18.79 -8.53
N PRO A 38 25.54 -17.84 -9.39
CA PRO A 38 24.65 -16.87 -10.03
C PRO A 38 23.54 -17.49 -10.88
N LYS A 39 23.79 -18.60 -11.58
CA LYS A 39 22.76 -19.23 -12.43
C LYS A 39 21.64 -19.82 -11.59
N SER A 40 22.01 -20.53 -10.52
CA SER A 40 21.07 -21.09 -9.56
C SER A 40 20.30 -20.01 -8.79
N ALA A 41 20.95 -18.89 -8.44
CA ALA A 41 20.30 -17.74 -7.81
C ALA A 41 19.25 -17.10 -8.74
N PHE A 42 19.58 -16.90 -10.01
CA PHE A 42 18.65 -16.39 -11.00
C PHE A 42 17.47 -17.35 -11.24
N GLY A 43 17.72 -18.65 -11.32
CA GLY A 43 16.68 -19.67 -11.39
C GLY A 43 15.72 -19.60 -10.19
N GLY A 44 16.26 -19.49 -8.97
CA GLY A 44 15.47 -19.30 -7.75
C GLY A 44 14.63 -18.03 -7.75
N PHE A 45 15.17 -16.91 -8.25
CA PHE A 45 14.45 -15.65 -8.39
C PHE A 45 13.24 -15.78 -9.35
N VAL A 46 13.46 -16.34 -10.54
CA VAL A 46 12.39 -16.55 -11.54
C VAL A 46 11.33 -17.51 -11.00
N TRP A 47 11.75 -18.57 -10.30
CA TRP A 47 10.85 -19.50 -9.66
C TRP A 47 9.99 -18.85 -8.58
N GLY A 48 10.60 -18.02 -7.73
CA GLY A 48 9.87 -17.28 -6.70
C GLY A 48 8.92 -16.23 -7.27
N LEU A 49 9.27 -15.57 -8.38
CA LEU A 49 8.31 -14.72 -9.12
C LEU A 49 7.12 -15.51 -9.65
N THR A 50 7.36 -16.74 -10.14
CA THR A 50 6.31 -17.61 -10.66
C THR A 50 5.36 -18.06 -9.55
N ILE A 51 5.89 -18.55 -8.43
CA ILE A 51 5.10 -18.92 -7.25
C ILE A 51 4.34 -17.70 -6.70
N GLY A 52 5.02 -16.57 -6.55
CA GLY A 52 4.43 -15.33 -6.08
C GLY A 52 3.30 -14.84 -6.99
N GLY A 53 3.50 -14.90 -8.30
CA GLY A 53 2.50 -14.57 -9.31
C GLY A 53 1.28 -15.49 -9.25
N PHE A 54 1.49 -16.80 -9.07
CA PHE A 54 0.39 -17.74 -8.85
C PHE A 54 -0.36 -17.45 -7.55
N ALA A 55 0.35 -17.12 -6.47
CA ALA A 55 -0.27 -16.74 -5.20
C ALA A 55 -1.18 -15.51 -5.32
N LEU A 56 -0.88 -14.57 -6.25
CA LEU A 56 -1.74 -13.39 -6.49
C LEU A 56 -3.14 -13.74 -6.98
N ILE A 57 -3.35 -14.88 -7.65
CA ILE A 57 -4.69 -15.30 -8.11
C ILE A 57 -5.66 -15.41 -6.92
N PHE A 58 -5.15 -15.90 -5.78
CA PHE A 58 -5.92 -16.05 -4.55
C PHE A 58 -5.75 -14.86 -3.60
N ALA A 59 -4.53 -14.32 -3.51
CA ALA A 59 -4.23 -13.24 -2.58
C ALA A 59 -4.87 -11.92 -3.00
N ALA A 60 -5.01 -11.62 -4.30
CA ALA A 60 -5.61 -10.37 -4.77
C ALA A 60 -7.07 -10.18 -4.33
N PRO A 61 -8.01 -11.12 -4.56
CA PRO A 61 -9.39 -10.96 -4.11
C PRO A 61 -9.51 -10.96 -2.58
N VAL A 62 -8.77 -11.83 -1.89
CA VAL A 62 -8.79 -11.88 -0.41
C VAL A 62 -8.25 -10.58 0.18
N SER A 63 -7.12 -10.08 -0.31
CA SER A 63 -6.53 -8.82 0.16
C SER A 63 -7.40 -7.61 -0.17
N LEU A 64 -8.16 -7.64 -1.26
CA LEU A 64 -9.13 -6.59 -1.58
C LEU A 64 -10.26 -6.54 -0.55
N VAL A 65 -10.82 -7.70 -0.18
CA VAL A 65 -11.84 -7.80 0.89
C VAL A 65 -11.25 -7.33 2.21
N VAL A 66 -10.05 -7.79 2.56
CA VAL A 66 -9.35 -7.38 3.78
C VAL A 66 -9.08 -5.87 3.79
N MET A 67 -8.71 -5.27 2.65
CA MET A 67 -8.55 -3.82 2.52
C MET A 67 -9.88 -3.09 2.71
N ALA A 68 -10.97 -3.57 2.11
CA ALA A 68 -12.30 -3.00 2.25
C ALA A 68 -12.81 -3.05 3.70
N LEU A 69 -12.55 -4.14 4.43
CA LEU A 69 -12.89 -4.26 5.84
C LEU A 69 -11.94 -3.46 6.73
N GLY A 70 -10.65 -3.50 6.45
CA GLY A 70 -9.60 -2.82 7.21
C GLY A 70 -9.63 -1.30 7.06
N THR A 71 -10.15 -0.78 5.96
CA THR A 71 -10.27 0.68 5.77
C THR A 71 -11.18 1.31 6.83
N TRP A 72 -12.17 0.60 7.37
CA TRP A 72 -13.06 1.12 8.41
C TRP A 72 -12.32 1.59 9.67
N PRO A 73 -11.55 0.74 10.39
CA PRO A 73 -10.78 1.19 11.56
C PRO A 73 -9.74 2.25 11.20
N PHE A 74 -9.12 2.18 10.01
CA PHE A 74 -8.14 3.16 9.57
C PHE A 74 -8.71 4.58 9.37
N ARG A 75 -10.01 4.72 9.07
CA ARG A 75 -10.67 6.03 9.01
C ARG A 75 -10.65 6.77 10.35
N TRP A 76 -10.63 6.05 11.47
CA TRP A 76 -10.52 6.66 12.80
C TRP A 76 -9.12 7.24 13.03
N VAL A 77 -8.09 6.51 12.62
CA VAL A 77 -6.70 6.98 12.68
C VAL A 77 -6.51 8.20 11.77
N GLY A 78 -7.05 8.16 10.55
CA GLY A 78 -7.03 9.30 9.63
C GLY A 78 -7.67 10.54 10.25
N ARG A 79 -8.84 10.41 10.88
CA ARG A 79 -9.52 11.51 11.60
C ARG A 79 -8.69 12.04 12.78
N ALA A 80 -8.03 11.16 13.54
CA ALA A 80 -7.16 11.59 14.63
C ALA A 80 -5.93 12.38 14.12
N LEU A 81 -5.38 11.99 12.97
CA LEU A 81 -4.23 12.63 12.35
C LEU A 81 -4.55 13.96 11.66
N GLN A 82 -5.82 14.28 11.38
CA GLN A 82 -6.22 15.56 10.77
C GLN A 82 -5.75 16.79 11.57
N ARG A 83 -5.56 16.65 12.89
CA ARG A 83 -5.09 17.73 13.77
C ARG A 83 -3.57 17.92 13.75
N VAL A 84 -2.83 16.98 13.17
CA VAL A 84 -1.37 16.96 13.18
C VAL A 84 -0.86 17.51 11.85
N SER A 85 -0.03 18.55 11.85
CA SER A 85 0.54 19.12 10.61
C SER A 85 1.83 18.44 10.15
N SER A 86 2.43 17.58 11.00
CA SER A 86 3.72 16.96 10.73
C SER A 86 3.61 15.76 9.79
N PHE A 87 4.31 15.81 8.66
CA PHE A 87 4.46 14.68 7.74
C PHE A 87 5.14 13.47 8.41
N ALA A 88 6.13 13.73 9.27
CA ALA A 88 6.84 12.67 10.00
C ALA A 88 5.90 11.89 10.92
N ALA A 89 4.99 12.59 11.61
CA ALA A 89 3.99 11.94 12.47
C ALA A 89 3.05 11.03 11.69
N HIS A 90 2.60 11.46 10.50
CA HIS A 90 1.79 10.62 9.60
C HIS A 90 2.58 9.38 9.15
N MET A 91 3.83 9.55 8.71
CA MET A 91 4.66 8.42 8.30
C MET A 91 4.91 7.44 9.44
N LEU A 92 5.21 7.91 10.65
CA LEU A 92 5.37 7.05 11.81
C LEU A 92 4.09 6.28 12.14
N ALA A 93 2.93 6.94 12.09
CA ALA A 93 1.64 6.28 12.31
C ALA A 93 1.38 5.18 11.26
N TYR A 94 1.59 5.47 9.97
CA TYR A 94 1.39 4.48 8.91
C TYR A 94 2.43 3.35 8.94
N CYS A 95 3.67 3.62 9.34
CA CYS A 95 4.68 2.59 9.60
C CYS A 95 4.26 1.68 10.76
N ALA A 96 3.80 2.25 11.87
CA ALA A 96 3.33 1.48 13.03
C ALA A 96 2.13 0.58 12.65
N LEU A 97 1.17 1.13 11.90
CA LEU A 97 0.05 0.36 11.35
C LEU A 97 0.52 -0.73 10.40
N GLY A 98 1.49 -0.42 9.51
CA GLY A 98 2.13 -1.38 8.63
C GLY A 98 2.73 -2.55 9.41
N VAL A 99 3.55 -2.27 10.42
CA VAL A 99 4.17 -3.30 11.27
C VAL A 99 3.11 -4.16 11.97
N ALA A 100 2.10 -3.54 12.59
CA ALA A 100 1.02 -4.27 13.27
C ALA A 100 0.28 -5.21 12.30
N PHE A 101 -0.03 -4.71 11.10
CA PHE A 101 -0.71 -5.48 10.07
C PHE A 101 0.17 -6.61 9.51
N GLY A 102 1.46 -6.33 9.29
CA GLY A 102 2.44 -7.30 8.83
C GLY A 102 2.63 -8.45 9.82
N ILE A 103 2.71 -8.15 11.12
CA ILE A 103 2.77 -9.17 12.19
C ILE A 103 1.49 -10.01 12.17
N GLY A 104 0.31 -9.37 12.10
CA GLY A 104 -0.97 -10.08 12.05
C GLY A 104 -1.10 -10.99 10.83
N ALA A 105 -0.70 -10.51 9.66
CA ALA A 105 -0.73 -11.29 8.43
C ALA A 105 0.28 -12.44 8.44
N ALA A 106 1.48 -12.23 8.98
CA ALA A 106 2.47 -13.28 9.16
C ALA A 106 1.96 -14.37 10.12
N PHE A 107 1.39 -13.97 11.26
CA PHE A 107 0.82 -14.88 12.25
C PHE A 107 -0.33 -15.71 11.65
N ALA A 108 -1.29 -15.05 10.99
CA ALA A 108 -2.42 -15.72 10.34
C ALA A 108 -1.94 -16.75 9.29
N THR A 109 -0.92 -16.40 8.51
CA THR A 109 -0.34 -17.31 7.51
C THR A 109 0.42 -18.47 8.16
N ALA A 110 1.13 -18.22 9.26
CA ALA A 110 1.81 -19.26 10.03
C ALA A 110 0.83 -20.27 10.63
N CYS A 111 -0.34 -19.82 11.11
CA CYS A 111 -1.42 -20.71 11.58
C CYS A 111 -1.95 -21.65 10.49
N LEU A 112 -1.80 -21.29 9.21
CA LEU A 112 -2.16 -22.14 8.07
C LEU A 112 -1.05 -23.11 7.67
N SER A 113 -0.01 -23.27 8.50
CA SER A 113 1.13 -24.17 8.25
C SER A 113 1.92 -23.86 6.98
N VAL A 114 2.04 -22.56 6.64
CA VAL A 114 2.90 -22.06 5.55
C VAL A 114 3.98 -21.11 6.11
N PRO A 115 5.02 -21.62 6.79
CA PRO A 115 5.94 -20.78 7.57
C PRO A 115 6.75 -19.80 6.71
N SER A 116 7.24 -20.26 5.55
CA SER A 116 7.99 -19.44 4.60
C SER A 116 7.12 -18.38 3.93
N GLY A 117 5.85 -18.69 3.68
CA GLY A 117 4.88 -17.74 3.14
C GLY A 117 4.54 -16.62 4.13
N GLY A 118 4.47 -16.93 5.43
CA GLY A 118 4.12 -15.94 6.45
C GLY A 118 5.09 -14.78 6.54
N VAL A 119 6.40 -15.04 6.40
CA VAL A 119 7.42 -13.98 6.41
C VAL A 119 7.25 -13.06 5.20
N ALA A 120 7.14 -13.63 3.99
CA ALA A 120 6.98 -12.85 2.76
C ALA A 120 5.68 -12.02 2.78
N VAL A 121 4.57 -12.61 3.22
CA VAL A 121 3.27 -11.93 3.37
C VAL A 121 3.35 -10.81 4.40
N GLY A 122 3.99 -11.06 5.55
CA GLY A 122 4.16 -10.08 6.61
C GLY A 122 4.98 -8.87 6.18
N PHE A 123 6.13 -9.10 5.52
CA PHE A 123 6.95 -8.01 4.98
C PHE A 123 6.24 -7.24 3.87
N ALA A 124 5.62 -7.94 2.92
CA ALA A 124 4.91 -7.30 1.81
C ALA A 124 3.76 -6.41 2.34
N SER A 125 2.92 -6.93 3.23
CA SER A 125 1.82 -6.16 3.82
C SER A 125 2.30 -5.03 4.71
N GLY A 126 3.34 -5.25 5.53
CA GLY A 126 3.87 -4.24 6.42
C GLY A 126 4.57 -3.09 5.71
N ALA A 127 5.26 -3.35 4.60
CA ALA A 127 5.88 -2.31 3.78
C ALA A 127 4.90 -1.61 2.83
N ALA A 128 3.89 -2.33 2.33
CA ALA A 128 2.92 -1.79 1.38
C ALA A 128 2.13 -0.60 1.94
N ILE A 129 1.74 -0.67 3.21
CA ILE A 129 0.98 0.39 3.90
C ILE A 129 1.75 1.72 3.90
N PRO A 130 2.93 1.86 4.54
CA PRO A 130 3.65 3.13 4.56
C PRO A 130 4.05 3.60 3.16
N LEU A 131 4.38 2.70 2.22
CA LEU A 131 4.72 3.08 0.84
C LEU A 131 3.53 3.67 0.08
N GLY A 132 2.37 3.02 0.11
CA GLY A 132 1.16 3.52 -0.56
C GLY A 132 0.70 4.87 0.00
N TRP A 133 0.82 5.03 1.31
CA TRP A 133 0.49 6.26 2.01
C TRP A 133 1.51 7.37 1.80
N ALA A 134 2.81 7.06 1.70
CA ALA A 134 3.85 8.03 1.39
C ALA A 134 3.64 8.67 0.00
N ILE A 135 3.25 7.89 -1.00
CA ILE A 135 2.94 8.40 -2.35
C ILE A 135 1.78 9.39 -2.28
N THR A 136 0.70 9.03 -1.58
CA THR A 136 -0.51 9.84 -1.49
C THR A 136 -0.29 11.11 -0.68
N ALA A 137 0.37 11.01 0.48
CA ALA A 137 0.70 12.16 1.33
C ALA A 137 1.64 13.15 0.61
N ARG A 138 2.63 12.65 -0.15
CA ARG A 138 3.50 13.52 -0.97
C ARG A 138 2.73 14.26 -2.06
N ARG A 139 1.72 13.63 -2.68
CA ARG A 139 0.86 14.28 -3.68
C ARG A 139 -0.01 15.37 -3.04
N ALA A 140 -0.71 15.05 -1.96
CA ALA A 140 -1.52 16.02 -1.22
C ALA A 140 -0.69 17.24 -0.76
N LEU A 141 0.53 17.02 -0.26
CA LEU A 141 1.47 18.09 0.12
C LEU A 141 1.93 18.96 -1.06
N ARG A 142 2.02 18.39 -2.26
CA ARG A 142 2.36 19.17 -3.46
C ARG A 142 1.17 20.01 -3.91
N ASP A 143 -0.04 19.47 -3.86
CA ASP A 143 -1.26 20.17 -4.26
C ASP A 143 -1.62 21.31 -3.28
N ASP A 144 -1.33 21.15 -1.99
CA ASP A 144 -1.45 22.20 -0.97
C ASP A 144 -0.44 23.34 -1.11
N ARG A 145 0.72 23.08 -1.72
CA ARG A 145 1.74 24.11 -1.98
C ARG A 145 1.49 24.90 -3.26
N ARG A 146 0.56 24.47 -4.11
CA ARG A 146 0.24 25.21 -5.35
C ARG A 146 -0.54 26.48 -5.02
N PRO A 147 -0.14 27.65 -5.56
CA PRO A 147 -0.88 28.89 -5.40
C PRO A 147 -2.35 28.71 -5.81
N PRO A 148 -3.31 29.37 -5.14
CA PRO A 148 -4.73 29.28 -5.48
C PRO A 148 -5.02 29.60 -6.95
N SER A 149 -4.26 30.51 -7.55
CA SER A 149 -4.39 30.92 -8.96
C SER A 149 -4.02 29.85 -9.99
N LEU A 150 -3.35 28.77 -9.59
CA LEU A 150 -2.95 27.66 -10.46
C LEU A 150 -3.79 26.39 -10.25
N ARG A 151 -4.76 26.42 -9.32
CA ARG A 151 -5.77 25.37 -9.21
C ARG A 151 -6.80 25.64 -10.31
N VAL A 152 -6.52 25.13 -11.51
CA VAL A 152 -7.55 25.03 -12.55
C VAL A 152 -8.61 24.12 -11.96
N ASP A 153 -9.71 24.71 -11.54
CA ASP A 153 -10.88 23.99 -11.12
C ASP A 153 -11.52 23.40 -12.38
N VAL A 154 -11.16 22.16 -12.68
CA VAL A 154 -11.63 21.43 -13.87
C VAL A 154 -13.14 21.29 -13.83
N ASP A 155 -13.72 21.26 -12.62
CA ASP A 155 -15.16 21.18 -12.41
C ASP A 155 -15.79 22.54 -12.73
N ALA A 156 -15.19 23.66 -12.29
CA ALA A 156 -15.65 25.00 -12.68
C ALA A 156 -15.60 25.23 -14.20
N ALA A 157 -14.55 24.74 -14.90
CA ALA A 157 -14.48 24.84 -16.36
C ALA A 157 -15.54 24.00 -17.08
N PHE A 158 -16.08 22.96 -16.44
CA PHE A 158 -17.17 22.15 -16.96
C PHE A 158 -18.53 22.78 -16.64
N GLU A 159 -18.71 23.35 -15.45
CA GLU A 159 -19.89 24.11 -15.04
C GLU A 159 -20.08 25.37 -15.88
N ASP A 160 -19.01 26.12 -16.15
CA ASP A 160 -19.05 27.32 -17.01
C ASP A 160 -19.50 26.96 -18.43
N ARG A 161 -19.02 25.83 -18.98
CA ARG A 161 -19.49 25.34 -20.30
C ARG A 161 -20.95 24.90 -20.30
N ALA A 162 -21.43 24.34 -19.19
CA ALA A 162 -22.83 23.91 -19.07
C ALA A 162 -23.80 25.09 -18.88
N LEU A 163 -23.31 26.27 -18.47
CA LEU A 163 -24.10 27.50 -18.34
C LEU A 163 -24.12 28.32 -19.65
N ASP A 164 -23.17 28.09 -20.54
CA ASP A 164 -23.06 28.76 -21.84
C ASP A 164 -23.89 28.09 -22.97
N ASP A 165 -24.41 26.87 -22.75
CA ASP A 165 -25.28 26.08 -23.66
C ASP A 165 -26.77 26.22 -23.32
#